data_AF-A0A2E0QVY5-F1
#
_entry.id   AF-A0A2E0QVY5-F1
#
_cell.length_a   1.000
_cell.length_b   1.000
_cell.length_c   1.000
_cell.angle_alpha   90.00
_cell.angle_beta   90.00
_cell.angle_gamma   90.00
#
_symmetry.space_group_name_H-M   'P 1'
#
loop_
_entity.id
_entity.type
_entity.pdbx_description
1 polymer ?
#
loop_
_entity_poly.entity_id
_entity_poly.type
_entity_poly.pdbx_seq_one_letter_code
_entity_poly.pdbx_strand_id
1 'polypeptide(L)'
;MNVPTIRYPAPPAQVAVYVEIMGPKMAMDFLLAFGGAPLEHHERTTARSRIAAVVGPEHARALAQENHRLQPRVPLATRWLAACLKAEGQSVHDIARKLRCSDVTVRKYLRAQEAAEARRRS
;
A
#
# COMPACT_ATOMS: atom_id res chain seq x y z
N MET A 1 15.56 -7.17 22.26
CA MET A 1 15.47 -5.86 21.59
C MET A 1 13.99 -5.54 21.39
N ASN A 2 13.49 -4.44 21.96
CA ASN A 2 12.09 -4.04 21.81
C ASN A 2 11.96 -3.26 20.49
N VAL A 3 11.45 -3.89 19.43
CA VAL A 3 11.22 -3.20 18.15
C VAL A 3 9.97 -2.33 18.32
N PRO A 4 10.03 -1.01 18.14
CA PRO A 4 8.85 -0.16 18.26
C PRO A 4 7.80 -0.61 17.23
N THR A 5 6.60 -0.93 17.70
CA THR A 5 5.48 -1.28 16.83
C THR A 5 4.98 -0.02 16.12
N ILE A 6 5.27 0.09 14.83
CA ILE A 6 4.78 1.20 14.00
C ILE A 6 3.26 1.07 13.87
N ARG A 7 2.53 2.11 14.26
CA ARG A 7 1.08 2.18 14.08
C ARG A 7 0.76 2.78 12.71
N TYR A 8 0.40 1.93 11.76
CA TYR A 8 -0.01 2.37 10.43
C TYR A 8 -1.43 2.96 10.45
N PRO A 9 -1.70 3.96 9.58
CA PRO A 9 -3.04 4.52 9.41
C PRO A 9 -3.99 3.47 8.84
N ALA A 10 -5.28 3.59 9.16
CA ALA A 10 -6.28 2.64 8.69
C ALA A 10 -6.38 2.66 7.15
N PRO A 11 -6.30 1.50 6.47
CA PRO A 11 -6.31 1.47 5.02
C PRO A 11 -7.65 1.96 4.42
N PRO A 12 -7.64 2.54 3.22
CA PRO A 12 -8.84 2.72 2.42
C PRO A 12 -9.35 1.35 1.93
N ALA A 13 -10.65 1.26 1.60
CA ALA A 13 -11.31 0.00 1.23
C ALA A 13 -10.58 -0.78 0.12
N GLN A 14 -10.12 -0.09 -0.93
CA GLN A 14 -9.39 -0.71 -2.04
C GLN A 14 -8.02 -1.30 -1.65
N VAL A 15 -7.45 -0.89 -0.50
CA VAL A 15 -6.16 -1.39 0.01
C VAL A 15 -6.35 -2.41 1.13
N ALA A 16 -7.52 -2.45 1.77
CA ALA A 16 -7.80 -3.28 2.94
C ALA A 16 -7.46 -4.76 2.70
N VAL A 17 -7.87 -5.32 1.55
CA VAL A 17 -7.61 -6.72 1.18
C VAL A 17 -6.11 -7.05 1.18
N TYR A 18 -5.27 -6.14 0.69
CA TYR A 18 -3.81 -6.34 0.70
C TYR A 18 -3.29 -6.37 2.14
N VAL A 19 -3.71 -5.41 2.97
CA VAL A 19 -3.28 -5.33 4.38
C VAL A 19 -3.74 -6.55 5.19
N GLU A 20 -4.95 -7.05 4.95
CA GLU A 20 -5.49 -8.27 5.56
C GLU A 20 -4.63 -9.50 5.22
N ILE A 21 -4.17 -9.61 3.97
CA ILE A 21 -3.41 -10.78 3.49
C ILE A 21 -1.96 -10.76 3.99
N MET A 22 -1.25 -9.63 3.86
CA MET A 22 0.21 -9.58 4.05
C MET A 22 0.68 -8.63 5.16
N GLY A 23 -0.25 -7.97 5.85
CA GLY A 23 0.06 -6.93 6.83
C GLY A 23 0.43 -5.58 6.20
N PRO A 24 0.46 -4.50 7.00
CA PRO A 24 0.55 -3.14 6.49
C PRO A 24 1.89 -2.79 5.84
N LYS A 25 3.02 -3.25 6.42
CA LYS A 25 4.36 -2.98 5.87
C LYS A 25 4.54 -3.61 4.50
N MET A 26 4.23 -4.90 4.38
CA MET A 26 4.38 -5.63 3.12
C MET A 26 3.39 -5.12 2.07
N ALA A 27 2.15 -4.78 2.47
CA ALA A 27 1.19 -4.15 1.58
C ALA A 27 1.71 -2.81 1.05
N MET A 28 2.30 -1.97 1.90
CA MET A 28 2.92 -0.71 1.48
C MET A 28 4.03 -0.96 0.44
N ASP A 29 4.94 -1.90 0.70
CA ASP A 29 6.04 -2.22 -0.23
C ASP A 29 5.51 -2.77 -1.56
N PHE A 30 4.48 -3.63 -1.51
CA PHE A 30 3.80 -4.14 -2.69
C PHE A 30 3.19 -3.02 -3.53
N LEU A 31 2.42 -2.11 -2.92
CA LEU A 31 1.80 -1.00 -3.65
C LEU A 31 2.84 -0.01 -4.19
N LEU A 32 3.97 0.19 -3.50
CA LEU A 32 5.08 0.99 -4.01
C LEU A 32 5.75 0.35 -5.23
N ALA A 33 5.85 -0.99 -5.25
CA ALA A 33 6.48 -1.74 -6.34
C ALA A 33 5.56 -1.93 -7.56
N PHE A 34 4.26 -2.14 -7.32
CA PHE A 34 3.30 -2.55 -8.36
C PHE A 34 2.15 -1.58 -8.58
N GLY A 35 2.04 -0.50 -7.82
CA GLY A 35 0.94 0.46 -7.94
C GLY A 35 0.77 0.97 -9.37
N GLY A 36 -0.47 0.90 -9.89
CA GLY A 36 -0.80 1.27 -11.27
C GLY A 36 -0.59 0.16 -12.31
N ALA A 37 0.09 -0.93 -11.95
CA ALA A 37 0.24 -2.09 -12.82
C ALA A 37 -1.09 -2.85 -12.97
N PRO A 38 -1.35 -3.45 -14.16
CA PRO A 38 -2.42 -4.44 -14.31
C PRO A 38 -2.19 -5.64 -13.38
N LEU A 39 -3.25 -6.08 -12.71
CA LEU A 39 -3.29 -7.39 -12.08
C LEU A 39 -3.64 -8.41 -13.17
N GLU A 40 -2.63 -8.89 -13.89
CA GLU A 40 -2.84 -9.96 -14.87
C GLU A 40 -2.90 -11.32 -14.16
N HIS A 41 -4.05 -11.98 -14.28
CA HIS A 41 -4.33 -13.29 -13.69
C HIS A 41 -4.20 -14.46 -14.68
N HIS A 42 -3.68 -14.22 -15.89
CA HIS A 42 -3.55 -15.27 -16.89
C HIS A 42 -2.60 -16.39 -16.42
N GLU A 43 -3.02 -17.64 -16.66
CA GLU A 43 -2.31 -18.87 -16.29
C GLU A 43 -0.87 -18.95 -16.84
N ARG A 44 -0.51 -18.13 -17.83
CA ARG A 44 0.85 -18.02 -18.39
C ARG A 44 1.71 -16.95 -17.69
N THR A 45 2.09 -17.27 -16.45
CA THR A 45 3.47 -17.20 -15.90
C THR A 45 4.44 -16.06 -16.28
N THR A 46 4.09 -14.80 -16.02
CA THR A 46 5.11 -13.76 -15.71
C THR A 46 4.70 -12.82 -14.58
N ALA A 47 3.46 -12.30 -14.60
CA ALA A 47 2.95 -11.40 -13.56
C ALA A 47 2.83 -12.10 -12.19
N ARG A 48 2.29 -13.32 -12.16
CA ARG A 48 2.21 -14.14 -10.93
C ARG A 48 3.60 -14.46 -10.36
N SER A 49 4.60 -14.66 -11.24
CA SER A 49 6.00 -14.86 -10.85
C SER A 49 6.59 -13.59 -10.23
N ARG A 50 6.29 -12.41 -10.80
CA ARG A 50 6.76 -11.12 -10.27
C ARG A 50 6.13 -10.76 -8.93
N ILE A 51 4.83 -11.02 -8.78
CA ILE A 51 4.12 -10.84 -7.50
C ILE A 51 4.70 -11.80 -6.46
N ALA A 52 4.80 -13.10 -6.78
CA ALA A 52 5.37 -14.10 -5.88
C ALA A 52 6.84 -13.81 -5.52
N ALA A 53 7.63 -13.22 -6.42
CA ALA A 53 9.01 -12.80 -6.13
C ALA A 53 9.09 -11.65 -5.09
N VAL A 54 8.03 -10.84 -4.95
CA VAL A 54 8.01 -9.72 -4.01
C VAL A 54 7.29 -10.07 -2.70
N VAL A 55 6.13 -10.73 -2.77
CA VAL A 55 5.33 -11.04 -1.56
C VAL A 55 5.48 -12.49 -1.09
N GLY A 56 6.21 -13.33 -1.83
CA GLY A 56 6.30 -14.76 -1.58
C GLY A 56 5.12 -15.57 -2.17
N PRO A 57 5.28 -16.89 -2.30
CA PRO A 57 4.28 -17.75 -2.93
C PRO A 57 2.96 -17.84 -2.14
N GLU A 58 3.01 -17.77 -0.81
CA GLU A 58 1.83 -17.86 0.06
C GLU A 58 0.90 -16.66 -0.13
N HIS A 59 1.41 -15.44 0.03
CA HIS A 59 0.63 -14.21 -0.17
C HIS A 59 0.15 -14.07 -1.62
N ALA A 60 0.94 -14.51 -2.60
CA ALA A 60 0.52 -14.53 -4.00
C ALA A 60 -0.67 -15.48 -4.24
N ARG A 61 -0.70 -16.63 -3.54
CA ARG A 61 -1.84 -17.56 -3.59
C ARG A 61 -3.07 -16.98 -2.89
N ALA A 62 -2.90 -16.36 -1.72
CA ALA A 62 -3.99 -15.71 -1.00
C ALA A 62 -4.62 -14.57 -1.82
N LEU A 63 -3.80 -13.73 -2.47
CA LEU A 63 -4.27 -12.70 -3.39
C LEU A 63 -5.07 -13.27 -4.56
N ALA A 64 -4.64 -14.42 -5.11
CA ALA A 64 -5.37 -15.07 -6.19
C ALA A 64 -6.73 -15.63 -5.74
N GLN A 65 -6.86 -16.07 -4.49
CA GLN A 65 -8.13 -16.54 -3.92
C GLN A 65 -9.11 -15.37 -3.70
N GLU A 66 -8.60 -14.22 -3.27
CA GLU A 66 -9.37 -13.00 -3.04
C GLU A 66 -9.60 -12.17 -4.32
N ASN A 67 -9.31 -12.71 -5.51
CA ASN A 67 -9.37 -11.98 -6.78
C ASN A 67 -10.72 -11.28 -7.03
N HIS A 68 -11.81 -11.88 -6.60
CA HIS A 68 -13.16 -11.33 -6.73
C HIS A 68 -13.36 -9.98 -5.99
N ARG A 69 -12.50 -9.66 -5.00
CA ARG A 69 -12.49 -8.38 -4.27
C ARG A 69 -11.46 -7.39 -4.82
N LEU A 70 -10.59 -7.83 -5.73
CA LEU A 70 -9.51 -7.01 -6.27
C LEU A 70 -9.96 -6.22 -7.49
N GLN A 71 -9.42 -5.02 -7.64
CA GLN A 71 -9.59 -4.22 -8.85
C GLN A 71 -8.67 -4.76 -9.96
N PRO A 72 -8.99 -4.57 -11.25
CA PRO A 72 -8.13 -4.99 -12.35
C PRO A 72 -6.72 -4.37 -12.37
N ARG A 73 -6.52 -3.27 -11.63
CA ARG A 73 -5.21 -2.61 -11.46
C ARG A 73 -4.90 -2.48 -9.99
N VAL A 74 -3.61 -2.61 -9.66
CA VAL A 74 -3.14 -2.39 -8.29
C VAL A 74 -3.36 -0.91 -7.92
N PRO A 75 -4.06 -0.62 -6.81
CA PRO A 75 -4.34 0.75 -6.40
C PRO A 75 -3.06 1.48 -6.00
N LEU A 76 -2.87 2.71 -6.48
CA LEU A 76 -1.70 3.52 -6.08
C LEU A 76 -1.77 3.97 -4.62
N ALA A 77 -2.97 4.30 -4.13
CA ALA A 77 -3.24 4.72 -2.77
C ALA A 77 -2.24 5.75 -2.18
N THR A 78 -1.76 6.70 -3.00
CA THR A 78 -0.65 7.61 -2.67
C THR A 78 -0.85 8.39 -1.37
N ARG A 79 -2.10 8.73 -1.03
CA ARG A 79 -2.44 9.39 0.25
C ARG A 79 -2.15 8.50 1.45
N TRP A 80 -2.60 7.25 1.39
CA TRP A 80 -2.36 6.28 2.45
C TRP A 80 -0.89 5.89 2.54
N LEU A 81 -0.21 5.70 1.40
CA LEU A 81 1.23 5.46 1.35
C LEU A 81 2.03 6.61 1.99
N ALA A 82 1.67 7.87 1.68
CA ALA A 82 2.33 9.03 2.30
C ALA A 82 2.20 9.01 3.84
N ALA A 83 1.02 8.69 4.36
CA ALA A 83 0.80 8.59 5.80
C ALA A 83 1.53 7.38 6.43
N CYS A 84 1.59 6.23 5.75
CA CYS A 84 2.38 5.08 6.19
C CYS A 84 3.87 5.41 6.28
N LEU A 85 4.44 5.99 5.22
CA LEU A 85 5.85 6.40 5.20
C LEU A 85 6.15 7.46 6.26
N LYS A 86 5.17 8.34 6.55
CA LYS A 86 5.30 9.30 7.65
C LYS A 86 5.29 8.63 9.02
N ALA A 87 4.47 7.60 9.22
CA ALA A 87 4.48 6.79 10.44
C ALA A 87 5.79 6.00 10.63
N GLU A 88 6.47 5.64 9.54
CA GLU A 88 7.84 5.10 9.55
C GLU A 88 8.93 6.16 9.84
N GLY A 89 8.55 7.42 10.07
CA GLY A 89 9.46 8.51 10.41
C GLY A 89 10.11 9.23 9.21
N GLN A 90 9.71 8.92 7.97
CA GLN A 90 10.31 9.56 6.79
C GLN A 90 9.97 11.06 6.70
N SER A 91 10.90 11.82 6.14
CA SER A 91 10.71 13.25 5.91
C SER A 91 9.74 13.50 4.74
N VAL A 92 9.10 14.67 4.71
CA VAL A 92 8.20 15.05 3.60
C VAL A 92 8.93 15.03 2.26
N HIS A 93 10.21 15.43 2.23
CA HIS A 93 11.01 15.43 1.01
C HIS A 93 11.35 14.02 0.53
N ASP A 94 11.63 13.09 1.44
CA ASP A 94 11.91 11.68 1.07
C ASP A 94 10.64 11.00 0.56
N ILE A 95 9.51 11.25 1.21
CA ILE A 95 8.20 10.79 0.75
C ILE A 95 7.90 11.33 -0.65
N ALA A 96 8.17 12.61 -0.90
CA ALA A 96 7.96 13.25 -2.20
C ALA A 96 8.79 12.57 -3.30
N ARG A 97 10.07 12.28 -3.03
CA ARG A 97 10.94 11.53 -3.96
C ARG A 97 10.41 10.13 -4.22
N LYS A 98 10.02 9.41 -3.16
CA LYS A 98 9.55 8.02 -3.24
C LYS A 98 8.24 7.89 -4.01
N LEU A 99 7.31 8.83 -3.79
CA LEU A 99 6.01 8.88 -4.47
C LEU A 99 6.04 9.65 -5.80
N ARG A 100 7.20 10.20 -6.19
CA ARG A 100 7.41 10.99 -7.42
C ARG A 100 6.42 12.16 -7.55
N CYS A 101 6.21 12.90 -6.47
CA CYS A 101 5.37 14.10 -6.44
C CYS A 101 6.05 15.24 -5.67
N SER A 102 5.43 16.43 -5.60
CA SER A 102 6.01 17.56 -4.86
C SER A 102 5.77 17.44 -3.35
N ASP A 103 6.60 18.08 -2.55
CA ASP A 103 6.43 18.15 -1.10
C ASP A 103 5.11 18.84 -0.73
N VAL A 104 4.67 19.83 -1.51
CA VAL A 104 3.34 20.46 -1.38
C VAL A 104 2.21 19.44 -1.55
N THR A 105 2.32 18.55 -2.54
CA THR A 105 1.35 17.45 -2.73
C THR A 105 1.37 16.48 -1.56
N VAL A 106 2.55 16.13 -1.04
CA VAL A 106 2.66 15.27 0.15
C VAL A 106 1.99 15.90 1.37
N ARG A 107 2.24 17.19 1.65
CA ARG A 107 1.58 17.89 2.76
C ARG A 107 0.05 17.88 2.61
N LYS A 108 -0.46 18.07 1.39
CA LYS A 108 -1.90 17.97 1.09
C LYS A 108 -2.44 16.56 1.37
N TYR A 109 -1.69 15.52 1.01
CA TYR A 109 -2.07 14.13 1.28
C TYR A 109 -2.14 13.82 2.77
N LEU A 110 -1.13 14.24 3.54
CA LEU A 110 -1.09 14.02 4.99
C LEU A 110 -2.26 14.70 5.70
N ARG A 111 -2.53 15.98 5.40
CA ARG A 111 -3.69 16.70 5.95
C ARG A 111 -5.02 16.01 5.61
N ALA A 112 -5.16 15.53 4.38
CA ALA A 112 -6.36 14.82 3.97
C ALA A 112 -6.53 13.48 4.70
N GLN A 113 -5.44 12.78 5.03
CA GLN A 113 -5.47 11.57 5.85
C GLN A 113 -5.82 11.87 7.29
N GLU A 114 -5.18 12.86 7.92
CA GLU A 114 -5.50 13.29 9.29
C GLU A 114 -7.00 13.64 9.44
N ALA A 115 -7.54 14.37 8.46
CA ALA A 115 -8.97 14.70 8.43
C ALA A 115 -9.87 13.48 8.21
N ALA A 116 -9.41 12.48 7.45
CA ALA A 116 -10.16 11.24 7.26
C ALA A 116 -10.17 10.39 8.54
N GLU A 117 -9.05 10.34 9.25
CA GLU A 117 -8.94 9.64 10.53
C GLU A 117 -9.74 10.32 11.65
N ALA A 118 -9.75 11.65 11.70
CA ALA A 118 -10.57 12.40 12.64
C ALA A 118 -12.05 12.03 12.48
N ARG A 119 -12.55 11.97 11.23
CA ARG A 119 -13.93 11.56 10.93
C ARG A 119 -14.26 10.12 11.32
N ARG A 120 -13.27 9.22 11.41
CA ARG A 120 -13.47 7.82 11.83
C ARG A 120 -13.49 7.66 13.35
N ARG A 121 -12.99 8.65 14.10
CA ARG A 121 -12.95 8.64 15.58
C ARG A 121 -14.10 9.41 16.22
N SER A 122 -14.81 10.23 15.43
CA SER A 122 -16.05 10.91 15.81
C SER A 122 -17.24 9.99 15.60
#